data_AF-A0A920IBG8-F1
#
_entry.id   AF-A0A920IBG8-F1
#
_cell.length_a   1.000
_cell.length_b   1.000
_cell.length_c   1.000
_cell.angle_alpha   90.00
_cell.angle_beta   90.00
_cell.angle_gamma   90.00
#
_symmetry.space_group_name_H-M   'P 1'
#
loop_
_entity.id
_entity.type
_entity.pdbx_description
1 polymer ?
#
loop_
_entity_poly.entity_id
_entity_poly.type
_entity_poly.pdbx_seq_one_letter_code
_entity_poly.pdbx_strand_id
1 'polypeptide(L)' 'MLMGEIDFLLKIVSTDWDDFQKFLTSKLTPAPNVSHVKTAVSIRSEKNLPGVPMNIR' A
#
# COMPACT_ATOMS: atom_id res chain seq x y z
N MET A 1 -13.52 7.67 0.02
CA MET A 1 -14.28 6.56 -0.62
C MET A 1 -13.60 6.30 -1.97
N LEU A 2 -13.05 5.11 -2.18
CA LEU A 2 -12.19 4.77 -3.34
C LEU A 2 -13.00 4.24 -4.54
N MET A 3 -14.26 4.66 -4.70
CA MET A 3 -15.11 4.09 -5.73
C MET A 3 -14.83 4.77 -7.08
N GLY A 4 -14.18 4.04 -7.99
CA GLY A 4 -14.04 4.42 -9.41
C GLY A 4 -12.64 4.81 -9.90
N GLU A 5 -11.68 5.08 -9.01
CA GLU A 5 -10.31 5.47 -9.41
C GLU A 5 -9.22 4.45 -9.07
N ILE A 6 -9.44 3.60 -8.06
CA ILE A 6 -8.41 2.69 -7.54
C ILE A 6 -9.00 1.29 -7.47
N ASP A 7 -8.44 0.38 -8.27
CA ASP A 7 -8.86 -1.03 -8.32
C ASP A 7 -8.40 -1.83 -7.10
N PHE A 8 -7.18 -1.53 -6.61
CA PHE A 8 -6.55 -2.25 -5.51
C PHE A 8 -5.93 -1.29 -4.50
N LEU A 9 -6.10 -1.57 -3.21
CA LEU A 9 -5.42 -0.88 -2.12
C LEU A 9 -4.40 -1.83 -1.48
N LEU A 10 -3.13 -1.43 -1.48
CA LEU A 10 -2.04 -2.19 -0.86
C LEU A 10 -1.52 -1.44 0.37
N LYS A 11 -1.38 -2.16 1.50
CA LYS A 11 -0.65 -1.67 2.67
C LYS A 11 0.77 -2.23 2.61
N ILE A 12 1.76 -1.37 2.38
CA ILE A 12 3.17 -1.73 2.28
C ILE A 12 3.89 -1.28 3.55
N VAL A 13 4.79 -2.11 4.05
CA VAL A 13 5.73 -1.79 5.13
C VAL A 13 7.13 -1.98 4.55
N SER A 14 7.97 -0.95 4.64
CA SER A 14 9.37 -0.99 4.22
C SER A 14 10.27 -0.57 5.38
N THR A 15 11.54 -0.96 5.30
CA THR A 15 12.53 -0.62 6.34
C THR A 15 12.86 0.87 6.32
N ASP A 16 12.93 1.46 5.13
CA ASP A 16 13.19 2.86 4.88
C ASP A 16 12.54 3.32 3.56
N TRP A 17 12.80 4.58 3.18
CA TRP A 17 12.26 5.18 1.96
C TRP A 17 12.91 4.64 0.68
N ASP A 18 14.20 4.33 0.70
CA ASP A 18 14.93 3.87 -0.48
C ASP A 18 14.52 2.44 -0.85
N ASP A 19 14.32 1.58 0.14
CA ASP A 19 13.79 0.22 -0.03
C ASP A 19 12.37 0.25 -0.62
N PHE A 20 11.51 1.17 -0.14
CA PHE A 20 10.19 1.39 -0.72
C PHE A 20 10.27 1.85 -2.18
N GLN A 21 11.12 2.84 -2.46
CA GLN A 21 11.28 3.39 -3.80
C GLN A 21 11.80 2.32 -4.79
N LYS A 22 12.74 1.49 -4.34
CA LYS A 22 13.27 0.36 -5.12
C LYS A 22 12.19 -0.69 -5.37
N PHE A 23 11.40 -1.06 -4.38
CA PHE A 23 10.26 -1.97 -4.57
C PHE A 23 9.24 -1.39 -5.56
N LEU A 24 8.85 -0.13 -5.39
CA LEU A 24 7.88 0.55 -6.24
C LEU A 24 8.32 0.52 -7.70
N THR A 25 9.54 0.95 -7.98
CA THR A 25 10.06 1.10 -9.35
C THR A 25 10.50 -0.21 -10.00
N SER A 26 11.06 -1.15 -9.24
CA SER A 26 11.61 -2.39 -9.82
C SER A 26 10.65 -3.58 -9.81
N LYS A 27 9.58 -3.52 -8.99
CA LYS A 27 8.64 -4.63 -8.83
C LYS A 27 7.21 -4.23 -9.13
N LEU A 28 6.69 -3.21 -8.45
CA LEU A 28 5.25 -2.90 -8.50
C LEU A 28 4.84 -2.20 -9.79
N THR A 29 5.51 -1.12 -10.19
CA THR A 29 5.21 -0.37 -11.42
C THR A 29 5.36 -1.22 -12.70
N PRO A 30 6.38 -2.08 -12.87
CA PRO A 30 6.50 -2.92 -14.07
C PRO A 30 5.69 -4.23 -14.00
N ALA A 31 4.93 -4.48 -12.93
CA ALA A 31 4.16 -5.71 -12.81
C ALA A 31 3.08 -5.80 -13.90
N PRO A 32 2.77 -7.01 -14.40
CA PRO A 32 1.72 -7.19 -15.39
C PRO A 32 0.38 -6.70 -14.83
N ASN A 33 -0.41 -6.04 -15.67
CA ASN A 33 -1.73 -5.47 -15.34
C ASN A 33 -1.70 -4.29 -14.36
N VAL A 34 -0.54 -3.68 -14.11
CA VAL A 34 -0.44 -2.41 -13.36
C VAL A 34 -0.36 -1.26 -14.35
N SER A 35 -1.44 -0.46 -14.43
CA SER A 35 -1.48 0.73 -15.30
C SER A 35 -0.90 1.97 -14.61
N HIS A 36 -1.26 2.19 -13.35
CA HIS A 36 -0.81 3.35 -12.59
C HIS A 36 -0.76 3.02 -11.09
N VAL A 37 0.19 3.63 -10.40
CA VAL A 37 0.35 3.49 -8.95
C VAL A 37 0.30 4.85 -8.30
N LYS A 38 -0.67 5.07 -7.40
CA LYS A 38 -0.71 6.25 -6.52
C LYS A 38 -0.27 5.81 -5.13
N THR A 39 0.65 6.56 -4.51
CA THR A 39 1.19 6.24 -3.18
C THR A 39 0.71 7.26 -2.15
N ALA A 40 0.53 6.80 -0.91
CA ALA A 40 0.19 7.65 0.23
C ALA A 40 1.00 7.21 1.44
N VAL A 41 1.81 8.12 2.00
CA VAL A 41 2.66 7.85 3.17
C VAL A 41 1.85 8.10 4.45
N SER A 42 1.88 7.13 5.36
CA SER A 42 1.27 7.29 6.69
C SER A 42 2.29 7.93 7.64
N ILE A 43 2.01 9.16 8.09
CA ILE A 43 2.90 9.91 8.99
C ILE A 43 2.56 9.63 10.47
N ARG A 44 1.29 9.35 10.78
CA ARG A 44 0.80 9.05 12.13
C ARG A 44 -0.26 7.95 12.09
N SER A 45 -0.20 7.07 13.08
CA SER A 45 -1.17 5.99 13.28
C SER A 45 -2.02 6.28 14.52
N GLU A 46 -3.23 6.80 14.35
CA GLU A 46 -4.14 7.05 15.48
C GLU A 46 -4.88 5.79 15.95
N LYS A 47 -5.12 4.84 15.05
CA LYS A 47 -5.86 3.60 15.35
C LYS A 47 -5.08 2.40 14.84
N ASN A 48 -4.60 1.57 15.76
CA ASN A 48 -3.89 0.33 15.46
C ASN A 48 -4.80 -0.89 15.64
N LEU A 49 -5.92 -0.91 14.91
CA LEU A 49 -6.84 -2.04 14.88
C LEU A 49 -6.88 -2.65 13.48
N PRO A 50 -7.13 -3.96 13.35
CA PRO A 50 -7.31 -4.60 12.04
C PRO A 50 -8.44 -3.93 11.25
N GLY A 51 -8.18 -3.65 9.96
CA GLY A 51 -9.19 -3.05 9.07
C GLY A 51 -10.32 -4.02 8.69
N VAL A 52 -10.16 -5.30 8.99
CA VAL A 52 -11.16 -6.35 8.88
C VAL A 52 -11.34 -6.95 10.27
N PRO A 53 -12.57 -7.15 10.76
CA PRO A 53 -12.80 -7.75 12.08
C PRO A 53 -12.32 -9.20 12.07
N MET A 54 -11.09 -9.42 12.53
CA MET A 54 -10.50 -10.74 12.71
C MET A 54 -10.42 -11.03 14.21
N ASN A 55 -10.94 -12.20 14.63
CA ASN A 55 -10.65 -12.73 15.95
C ASN A 55 -9.20 -13.20 15.97
N ILE A 56 -8.35 -12.46 16.67
CA ILE A 56 -6.99 -12.89 16.96
C ILE A 56 -7.13 -14.02 17.99
N ARG A 57 -6.93 -15.27 17.57
CA ARG A 57 -6.83 -16.44 18.44
C ARG A 57 -5.36 -16.76 18.67
#